data_AF-A0A0F9JQB0-F1
#
_entry.id   AF-A0A0F9JQB0-F1
#
_cell.length_a   1.000
_cell.length_b   1.000
_cell.length_c   1.000
_cell.angle_alpha   90.00
_cell.angle_beta   90.00
_cell.angle_gamma   90.00
#
_symmetry.space_group_name_H-M   'P 1'
#
loop_
_entity.id
_entity.type
_entity.pdbx_description
1 polymer ?
#
loop_
_entity_poly.entity_id
_entity_poly.type
_entity_poly.pdbx_seq_one_letter_code
_entity_poly.pdbx_strand_id
1 'polypeptide(L)'
;HKLCALLDRPSIANRDIFDCWFFMQRQTPINKGIVESRTGLTLTEYLQACIEYLERMSDKGLLHGMGELMDNKMKRFVQVKMKSEVVKLLKFYKDYPI
;
A
#
# COMPACT_ATOMS: atom_id res chain seq x y z
N HIS A 1 10.10 2.63 -9.78
CA HIS A 1 9.10 3.56 -10.34
C HIS A 1 7.62 3.17 -10.13
N LYS A 2 7.24 2.00 -9.59
CA LYS A 2 5.83 1.65 -9.33
C LYS A 2 5.28 2.03 -7.94
N LEU A 3 6.15 2.19 -6.94
CA LEU A 3 5.77 2.55 -5.55
C LEU A 3 5.28 4.01 -5.38
N CYS A 4 5.69 4.91 -6.27
CA CYS A 4 5.26 6.31 -6.23
C CYS A 4 3.87 6.56 -6.81
N ALA A 5 3.29 5.57 -7.49
CA ALA A 5 1.92 5.66 -7.99
C ALA A 5 0.89 5.71 -6.84
N LEU A 6 1.29 5.30 -5.62
CA LEU A 6 0.40 5.25 -4.46
C LEU A 6 -0.19 6.60 -4.08
N LEU A 7 0.57 7.68 -4.27
CA LEU A 7 0.22 9.03 -3.82
C LEU A 7 0.35 10.10 -4.92
N ASP A 8 0.70 9.74 -6.16
CA ASP A 8 0.67 10.68 -7.30
C ASP A 8 -0.78 11.12 -7.67
N ARG A 9 -1.79 10.47 -7.10
CA ARG A 9 -3.21 10.83 -7.29
C ARG A 9 -3.80 11.43 -6.03
N PRO A 10 -4.67 12.45 -6.14
CA PRO A 10 -5.37 13.04 -4.99
C PRO A 10 -6.30 12.06 -4.26
N SER A 11 -6.49 10.85 -4.79
CA SER A 11 -7.14 9.72 -4.11
C SER A 11 -6.33 8.44 -4.32
N ILE A 12 -6.03 7.75 -3.21
CA ILE A 12 -5.51 6.38 -3.25
C ILE A 12 -6.61 5.51 -3.87
N ALA A 13 -6.35 4.93 -5.04
CA ALA A 13 -7.25 3.94 -5.60
C ALA A 13 -7.02 2.60 -4.88
N ASN A 14 -8.05 1.77 -4.74
CA ASN A 14 -7.89 0.43 -4.12
C ASN A 14 -6.74 -0.40 -4.75
N ARG A 15 -6.45 -0.15 -6.04
CA ARG A 15 -5.33 -0.74 -6.78
C ARG A 15 -3.98 -0.39 -6.21
N ASP A 16 -3.80 0.84 -5.75
CA ASP A 16 -2.54 1.29 -5.16
C ASP A 16 -2.25 0.50 -3.88
N ILE A 17 -3.25 0.31 -3.02
CA ILE A 17 -3.13 -0.50 -1.80
C ILE A 17 -2.76 -1.95 -2.14
N PHE A 18 -3.38 -2.51 -3.18
CA PHE A 18 -3.05 -3.85 -3.67
C PHE A 18 -1.62 -3.94 -4.23
N ASP A 19 -1.18 -2.95 -5.00
CA ASP A 19 0.18 -2.90 -5.53
C ASP A 19 1.21 -2.79 -4.39
N CYS A 20 0.93 -1.98 -3.36
CA CYS A 20 1.72 -1.91 -2.14
C CYS A 20 1.86 -3.28 -1.47
N TRP A 21 0.73 -3.95 -1.23
CA TRP A 21 0.73 -5.30 -0.69
C TRP A 21 1.59 -6.25 -1.54
N PHE A 22 1.34 -6.27 -2.85
CA PHE A 22 1.98 -7.19 -3.79
C PHE A 22 3.50 -7.02 -3.85
N PHE A 23 4.01 -5.78 -3.88
CA PHE A 23 5.44 -5.52 -3.92
C PHE A 23 6.11 -5.73 -2.55
N MET A 24 5.48 -5.29 -1.46
CA MET A 24 6.05 -5.41 -0.12
C MET A 24 6.10 -6.87 0.36
N GLN A 25 5.06 -7.66 0.06
CA GLN A 25 5.02 -9.10 0.35
C GLN A 25 6.11 -9.88 -0.40
N ARG A 26 6.65 -9.33 -1.49
CA ARG A 26 7.79 -9.87 -2.25
C ARG A 26 9.14 -9.32 -1.81
N GLN A 27 9.20 -8.59 -0.70
CA GLN A 27 10.44 -7.97 -0.19
C GLN A 27 11.10 -7.04 -1.21
N THR A 28 10.30 -6.34 -2.02
CA THR A 28 10.84 -5.40 -3.01
C THR A 28 11.41 -4.16 -2.30
N PRO A 29 12.70 -3.82 -2.47
CA PRO A 29 13.30 -2.66 -1.84
C PRO A 29 12.59 -1.36 -2.20
N ILE A 30 12.43 -0.46 -1.24
CA ILE A 30 11.85 0.86 -1.49
C ILE A 30 12.97 1.83 -1.79
N ASN A 31 12.95 2.41 -2.99
CA ASN A 31 13.92 3.45 -3.33
C ASN A 31 13.58 4.75 -2.59
N LYS A 32 14.23 4.95 -1.44
CA LYS A 32 14.13 6.15 -0.59
C LYS A 32 14.26 7.44 -1.40
N GLY A 33 15.29 7.56 -2.25
CA GLY A 33 15.54 8.79 -3.01
C GLY A 33 14.38 9.17 -3.93
N ILE A 34 13.72 8.20 -4.56
CA ILE A 34 12.55 8.46 -5.40
C ILE A 34 11.34 8.88 -4.53
N VAL A 35 11.12 8.23 -3.39
CA VAL A 35 10.01 8.58 -2.48
C VAL A 35 10.16 10.02 -1.97
N GLU A 36 11.35 10.36 -1.48
CA GLU A 36 11.62 11.68 -0.90
C GLU A 36 11.58 12.78 -1.98
N SER A 37 12.16 12.51 -3.16
CA SER A 37 12.13 13.46 -4.29
C SER A 37 10.73 13.76 -4.79
N ARG A 38 9.79 12.81 -4.71
CA ARG A 38 8.44 12.98 -5.27
C ARG A 38 7.43 13.49 -4.27
N THR A 39 7.61 13.17 -2.99
CA THR A 39 6.64 13.49 -1.94
C THR A 39 7.08 14.67 -1.07
N GLY A 40 8.38 14.97 -1.05
CA GLY A 40 8.98 15.95 -0.13
C GLY A 40 9.03 15.49 1.33
N LEU A 41 8.55 14.28 1.64
CA LEU A 41 8.58 13.67 2.96
C LEU A 41 9.72 12.68 3.07
N THR A 42 10.29 12.49 4.26
CA THR A 42 11.21 11.37 4.48
C THR A 42 10.49 10.03 4.29
N LEU A 43 11.24 8.98 3.95
CA LEU A 43 10.66 7.64 3.79
C LEU A 43 9.85 7.20 5.03
N THR A 44 10.34 7.50 6.23
CA THR A 44 9.66 7.15 7.48
C THR A 44 8.35 7.90 7.67
N GLU A 45 8.33 9.21 7.40
CA GLU A 45 7.11 10.03 7.47
C GLU A 45 6.09 9.58 6.42
N TYR A 46 6.55 9.28 5.21
CA TYR A 46 5.72 8.76 4.15
C TYR A 46 5.05 7.43 4.52
N LEU A 47 5.83 6.48 5.05
CA LEU A 47 5.31 5.19 5.50
C LEU A 47 4.32 5.36 6.66
N GLN A 48 4.59 6.27 7.59
CA GLN A 48 3.68 6.60 8.69
C GLN A 48 2.35 7.18 8.18
N ALA A 49 2.39 8.12 7.23
CA ALA A 49 1.19 8.69 6.62
C ALA A 49 0.35 7.61 5.90
N CYS A 50 0.99 6.66 5.22
CA CYS A 50 0.31 5.53 4.59
C CYS A 50 -0.41 4.64 5.62
N ILE A 51 0.24 4.35 6.76
CA ILE A 51 -0.36 3.56 7.85
C ILE A 51 -1.61 4.26 8.38
N GLU A 52 -1.51 5.56 8.71
CA GLU A 52 -2.62 6.33 9.27
C GLU A 52 -3.80 6.43 8.31
N TYR A 53 -3.52 6.62 7.01
CA TYR A 53 -4.55 6.63 5.98
C TYR A 53 -5.30 5.30 5.92
N LEU A 54 -4.56 4.17 5.87
CA LEU A 54 -5.16 2.84 5.82
C LEU A 54 -5.98 2.54 7.08
N GLU A 55 -5.49 2.91 8.26
CA GLU A 55 -6.20 2.71 9.53
C GLU A 55 -7.51 3.50 9.58
N ARG A 56 -7.56 4.71 9.02
CA ARG A 56 -8.78 5.55 8.93
C ARG A 56 -9.77 5.10 7.86
N MET A 57 -9.31 4.38 6.84
CA MET A 57 -10.14 3.97 5.72
C MET A 57 -11.10 2.83 6.12
N SER A 58 -12.33 2.84 5.62
CA SER A 58 -13.27 1.73 5.82
C SER A 58 -12.88 0.52 4.96
N ASP A 59 -13.08 -0.68 5.47
CA ASP A 59 -12.80 -1.92 4.73
C ASP A 59 -13.79 -2.15 3.57
N LYS A 60 -14.88 -1.38 3.53
CA LYS A 60 -15.91 -1.46 2.48
C LYS A 60 -15.40 -0.82 1.19
N GLY A 61 -15.47 -1.59 0.11
CA GLY A 61 -15.17 -1.08 -1.24
C GLY A 61 -13.78 -1.37 -1.76
N LEU A 62 -12.91 -2.05 -1.01
CA LEU A 62 -11.55 -2.45 -1.44
C LEU A 62 -11.51 -3.29 -2.73
N LEU A 63 -12.60 -3.99 -3.08
CA LEU A 63 -12.71 -4.75 -4.32
C LEU A 63 -13.23 -3.96 -5.52
N HIS A 64 -13.76 -2.75 -5.30
CA HIS A 64 -14.40 -1.98 -6.36
C HIS A 64 -13.37 -1.67 -7.45
N GLY A 65 -13.62 -2.15 -8.67
CA GLY A 65 -12.73 -1.98 -9.83
C GLY A 65 -11.58 -2.99 -9.95
N MET A 66 -11.47 -3.98 -9.06
CA MET A 66 -10.45 -5.05 -9.13
C MET A 66 -11.01 -6.47 -9.06
N GLY A 67 -12.23 -6.64 -8.54
CA GLY A 67 -12.82 -7.96 -8.35
C GLY A 67 -12.84 -8.81 -9.62
N GLU A 68 -13.15 -8.24 -10.79
CA GLU A 68 -13.27 -9.02 -12.04
C GLU A 68 -11.96 -9.69 -12.49
N LEU A 69 -10.81 -9.17 -12.07
CA LEU A 69 -9.48 -9.67 -12.41
C LEU A 69 -8.91 -10.68 -11.38
N MET A 70 -9.69 -11.00 -10.34
CA MET A 70 -9.25 -11.80 -9.20
C MET A 70 -10.03 -13.10 -9.06
N ASP A 71 -9.33 -14.17 -8.68
CA ASP A 71 -9.98 -15.41 -8.26
C ASP A 71 -10.75 -15.23 -6.94
N ASN A 72 -11.63 -16.19 -6.62
CA ASN A 72 -12.48 -16.12 -5.43
C ASN A 72 -11.68 -16.12 -4.11
N LYS A 73 -10.49 -16.72 -4.11
CA LYS A 73 -9.62 -16.78 -2.92
C LYS A 73 -9.00 -15.41 -2.65
N MET A 74 -8.49 -14.76 -3.69
CA MET A 74 -7.90 -13.43 -3.66
C MET A 74 -8.96 -12.37 -3.33
N LYS A 75 -10.18 -12.48 -3.89
CA LYS A 75 -11.30 -11.61 -3.52
C LYS A 75 -11.57 -11.63 -2.02
N ARG A 76 -11.65 -12.83 -1.44
CA ARG A 76 -11.87 -13.02 0.00
C ARG A 76 -10.71 -12.47 0.83
N PHE A 77 -9.47 -12.64 0.35
CA PHE A 77 -8.30 -12.07 1.00
C PHE A 77 -8.36 -10.53 1.02
N VAL A 78 -8.67 -9.89 -0.10
CA VAL A 78 -8.77 -8.43 -0.21
C VAL A 78 -9.84 -7.88 0.71
N GLN A 79 -11.00 -8.52 0.79
CA GLN A 79 -12.12 -8.08 1.64
C GLN A 79 -11.84 -8.18 3.13
N VAL A 80 -11.06 -9.17 3.57
CA VAL A 80 -11.00 -9.56 4.99
C VAL A 80 -9.62 -9.34 5.62
N LYS A 81 -8.55 -9.38 4.82
CA LYS A 81 -7.16 -9.45 5.34
C LYS A 81 -6.18 -8.45 4.74
N MET A 82 -6.38 -7.98 3.50
CA MET A 82 -5.36 -7.18 2.81
C MET A 82 -4.94 -5.93 3.59
N LYS A 83 -5.90 -5.16 4.13
CA LYS A 83 -5.58 -3.93 4.87
C LYS A 83 -4.67 -4.20 6.08
N SER A 84 -5.01 -5.20 6.89
CA SER A 84 -4.20 -5.53 8.09
C SER A 84 -2.82 -6.06 7.71
N GLU A 85 -2.71 -6.81 6.61
CA GLU A 85 -1.41 -7.27 6.08
C GLU A 85 -0.56 -6.11 5.54
N VAL A 86 -1.16 -5.16 4.80
CA VAL A 86 -0.44 -3.98 4.31
C VAL A 86 0.07 -3.13 5.47
N VAL A 87 -0.74 -2.90 6.50
CA VAL A 87 -0.31 -2.14 7.69
C VAL A 87 0.87 -2.81 8.39
N LYS A 88 0.86 -4.15 8.51
CA LYS A 88 2.01 -4.89 9.09
C LYS A 88 3.27 -4.74 8.23
N LEU A 89 3.14 -4.87 6.91
CA LEU A 89 4.25 -4.70 5.98
C LEU A 89 4.82 -3.28 6.02
N LEU A 90 3.97 -2.26 6.05
CA LEU A 90 4.40 -0.86 6.19
C LEU A 90 5.17 -0.63 7.49
N LYS A 91 4.69 -1.17 8.62
CA LYS A 91 5.41 -1.11 9.91
C LYS A 91 6.77 -1.81 9.81
N PHE A 92 6.81 -2.98 9.19
CA PHE A 92 8.07 -3.70 8.98
C PHE A 92 9.08 -2.90 8.15
N TYR A 93 8.67 -2.31 7.02
CA TYR A 93 9.55 -1.49 6.18
C TYR A 93 9.96 -0.17 6.85
N LYS A 94 9.14 0.35 7.75
CA LYS A 94 9.46 1.53 8.56
C LYS A 94 10.56 1.23 9.58
N ASP A 95 10.48 0.07 10.23
CA ASP A 95 11.44 -0.35 11.27
C ASP A 95 12.72 -0.94 10.66
N TYR A 96 12.59 -1.58 9.50
CA TYR A 96 13.67 -2.26 8.77
C TYR A 96 13.67 -1.85 7.28
N PRO A 97 14.13 -0.63 6.96
CA PRO A 97 14.23 -0.19 5.58
C PRO A 97 15.25 -1.04 4.80
N ILE A 98 14.76 -1.82 3.84
CA ILE A 98 15.51 -2.66 2.89
C ILE A 98 15.60 -2.01 1.51
#